data_AF-A0A6J4JBL5-F1
#
_entry.id   AF-A0A6J4JBL5-F1
#
_cell.length_a   1.000
_cell.length_b   1.000
_cell.length_c   1.000
_cell.angle_alpha   90.00
_cell.angle_beta   90.00
_cell.angle_gamma   90.00
#
_symmetry.space_group_name_H-M   'P 1'
#
loop_
_entity.id
_entity.type
_entity.pdbx_description
1 polymer ?
#
loop_
_entity_poly.entity_id
_entity_poly.type
_entity_poly.pdbx_seq_one_letter_code
_entity_poly.pdbx_strand_id
1 'polypeptide(L)'
;MSSPYSGATPAGATPSGYAEPQQNYAADYSGNLGTPTTDAGRPDVEGTSVGALMGEVAKDLSTLMRQELELAKVEIKAEAKKAGTGAGLFGAAGFAGYMVALFLSLALMWALASAIPTGWAGLIVAVLWGIVGAVAFVLGRKKFQQVNPKPERTVDTLSQVPGALKPN
;
A
#
# COMPACT_ATOMS: atom_id res chain seq x y z
N MET A 1 -17.66 35.28 -33.27
CA MET A 1 -16.46 34.80 -33.98
C MET A 1 -16.63 33.30 -34.17
N SER A 2 -17.12 32.92 -35.34
CA SER A 2 -17.50 31.55 -35.71
C SER A 2 -16.57 31.10 -36.83
N SER A 3 -15.65 30.19 -36.51
CA SER A 3 -14.80 29.55 -37.52
C SER A 3 -15.49 28.29 -38.04
N PRO A 4 -15.65 28.11 -39.36
CA PRO A 4 -16.37 26.98 -39.94
C PRO A 4 -15.50 25.72 -40.03
N TYR A 5 -16.16 24.58 -39.83
CA TYR A 5 -15.68 23.24 -40.10
C TYR A 5 -15.55 23.05 -41.62
N SER A 6 -14.32 22.86 -42.11
CA SER A 6 -14.03 22.60 -43.53
C SER A 6 -13.76 21.11 -43.71
N GLY A 7 -14.66 20.43 -44.39
CA GLY A 7 -14.45 19.07 -44.88
C GLY A 7 -13.71 19.08 -46.22
N ALA A 8 -12.82 18.11 -46.41
CA ALA A 8 -12.47 17.58 -47.73
C ALA A 8 -11.72 16.25 -47.58
N THR A 9 -12.37 15.16 -47.97
CA THR A 9 -11.71 13.92 -48.40
C THR A 9 -11.17 14.12 -49.82
N PRO A 10 -9.99 13.60 -50.14
CA PRO A 10 -9.75 13.07 -51.48
C PRO A 10 -9.33 11.59 -51.40
N ALA A 11 -10.12 10.75 -52.09
CA ALA A 11 -9.71 9.44 -52.52
C ALA A 11 -8.86 9.57 -53.81
N GLY A 12 -7.70 8.89 -53.89
CA GLY A 12 -6.96 8.80 -55.15
C GLY A 12 -5.45 8.52 -55.03
N ALA A 13 -5.11 7.23 -54.90
CA ALA A 13 -3.98 6.51 -55.52
C ALA A 13 -2.57 7.13 -55.62
N THR A 14 -1.62 6.54 -54.89
CA THR A 14 -0.31 6.04 -55.39
C THR A 14 0.19 4.87 -54.50
N PRO A 15 0.63 3.72 -55.05
CA PRO A 15 1.37 2.72 -54.28
C PRO A 15 2.87 2.98 -54.46
N SER A 16 3.39 3.93 -53.69
CA SER A 16 4.83 4.19 -53.63
C SER A 16 5.41 3.36 -52.50
N GLY A 17 6.31 2.44 -52.87
CA GLY A 17 6.91 1.45 -51.99
C GLY A 17 7.43 2.02 -50.68
N TYR A 18 6.88 1.52 -49.59
CA TYR A 18 7.51 1.58 -48.28
C TYR A 18 8.53 0.45 -48.23
N ALA A 19 9.82 0.82 -48.23
CA ALA A 19 10.84 -0.09 -47.73
C ALA A 19 10.57 -0.26 -46.23
N GLU A 20 10.03 -1.42 -45.85
CA GLU A 20 9.88 -1.77 -44.45
C GLU A 20 11.28 -1.80 -43.80
N PRO A 21 11.56 -0.99 -42.76
CA PRO A 21 12.69 -1.28 -41.91
C PRO A 21 12.42 -2.63 -41.26
N GLN A 22 13.31 -3.59 -41.49
CA GLN A 22 13.38 -4.85 -40.73
C GLN A 22 13.52 -4.53 -39.24
N GLN A 23 12.40 -4.31 -38.56
CA GLN A 23 12.36 -4.37 -37.11
C GLN A 23 12.15 -5.82 -36.74
N ASN A 24 13.28 -6.44 -36.44
CA ASN A 24 13.39 -7.75 -35.87
C ASN A 24 12.58 -7.75 -34.55
N TYR A 25 11.30 -8.12 -34.61
CA TYR A 25 10.42 -8.30 -33.46
C TYR A 25 10.77 -9.55 -32.63
N ALA A 26 11.96 -10.12 -32.82
CA ALA A 26 12.58 -11.06 -31.89
C ALA A 26 13.11 -10.30 -30.66
N ALA A 27 12.23 -9.59 -29.97
CA ALA A 27 12.47 -9.22 -28.58
C ALA A 27 12.28 -10.51 -27.76
N ASP A 28 13.38 -11.24 -27.62
CA ASP A 28 13.83 -11.96 -26.43
C ASP A 28 12.72 -12.31 -25.41
N TYR A 29 11.81 -13.21 -25.80
CA TYR A 29 11.06 -14.02 -24.85
C TYR A 29 11.87 -15.31 -24.62
N SER A 30 12.99 -15.20 -23.92
CA SER A 30 13.78 -16.33 -23.42
C SER A 30 13.08 -17.00 -22.24
N GLY A 31 11.95 -17.63 -22.55
CA GLY A 31 11.12 -18.34 -21.56
C GLY A 31 10.29 -19.46 -22.17
N ASN A 32 10.71 -20.03 -23.30
CA ASN A 32 10.19 -21.32 -23.74
C ASN A 32 11.18 -21.94 -24.74
N LEU A 33 12.13 -22.75 -24.26
CA LEU A 33 12.81 -23.69 -25.14
C LEU A 33 11.72 -24.67 -25.57
N GLY A 34 11.27 -24.52 -26.82
CA GLY A 34 10.26 -25.35 -27.43
C GLY A 34 10.55 -26.81 -27.14
N THR A 35 9.50 -27.52 -26.74
CA THR A 35 9.53 -28.99 -26.72
C THR A 35 10.03 -29.42 -28.10
N PRO A 36 11.14 -30.17 -28.21
CA PRO A 36 11.57 -30.69 -29.49
C PRO A 36 10.35 -31.39 -30.10
N THR A 37 9.98 -31.02 -31.31
CA THR A 37 8.82 -31.58 -32.00
C THR A 37 9.33 -32.54 -33.04
N THR A 38 8.75 -33.74 -33.08
CA THR A 38 8.98 -34.70 -34.16
C THR A 38 8.58 -34.09 -35.51
N ASP A 39 9.05 -34.64 -36.64
CA ASP A 39 8.63 -34.21 -38.00
C ASP A 39 7.10 -34.18 -38.21
N ALA A 40 6.34 -34.83 -37.33
CA ALA A 40 4.87 -34.83 -37.30
C ALA A 40 4.24 -33.76 -36.37
N GLY A 41 5.03 -32.85 -35.81
CA GLY A 41 4.56 -31.74 -34.94
C GLY A 41 4.14 -32.15 -33.53
N ARG A 42 4.54 -33.35 -33.06
CA ARG A 42 4.21 -33.86 -31.71
C ARG A 42 5.39 -33.70 -30.77
N PRO A 43 5.17 -33.44 -29.45
CA PRO A 43 6.25 -33.35 -28.49
C PRO A 43 7.10 -34.62 -28.52
N ASP A 44 8.38 -34.48 -28.85
CA ASP A 44 9.38 -35.53 -28.84
C ASP A 44 9.80 -35.77 -27.38
N VAL A 45 9.15 -36.75 -26.77
CA VAL A 45 9.38 -37.16 -25.37
C VAL A 45 10.26 -38.40 -25.27
N GLU A 46 10.83 -38.86 -26.38
CA GLU A 46 11.67 -40.05 -26.47
C GLU A 46 13.07 -39.74 -25.90
N GLY A 47 13.16 -39.59 -24.57
CA GLY A 47 14.40 -39.30 -23.84
C GLY A 47 14.24 -38.33 -22.66
N THR A 48 13.08 -37.68 -22.50
CA THR A 48 12.83 -36.79 -21.35
C THR A 48 12.60 -37.63 -20.09
N SER A 49 13.58 -37.64 -19.19
CA SER A 49 13.43 -38.33 -17.91
C SER A 49 12.36 -37.65 -17.04
N VAL A 50 11.69 -38.44 -16.19
CA VAL A 50 10.75 -37.94 -15.17
C VAL A 50 11.41 -36.88 -14.27
N GLY A 51 12.73 -36.97 -14.06
CA GLY A 51 13.51 -35.96 -13.32
C GLY A 51 13.58 -34.60 -14.03
N ALA A 52 13.61 -34.58 -15.37
CA ALA A 52 13.60 -33.33 -16.13
C ALA A 52 12.23 -32.64 -16.05
N LEU A 53 11.13 -33.40 -16.19
CA LEU A 53 9.77 -32.87 -16.05
C LEU A 53 9.51 -32.30 -14.66
N MET A 54 9.97 -32.98 -13.61
CA MET A 54 9.81 -32.50 -12.24
C MET A 54 10.68 -31.27 -11.94
N GLY A 55 11.83 -31.15 -12.61
CA GLY A 55 12.67 -29.95 -12.59
C GLY A 55 11.98 -28.73 -13.24
N GLU A 56 11.27 -28.94 -14.35
CA GLU A 56 10.48 -27.90 -15.02
C GLU A 56 9.34 -27.41 -14.11
N VAL A 57 8.56 -28.32 -13.53
CA VAL A 57 7.46 -27.97 -12.60
C VAL A 57 7.96 -27.23 -11.36
N ALA A 58 9.09 -27.66 -10.78
CA ALA A 58 9.71 -26.97 -9.64
C ALA A 58 10.17 -25.54 -10.02
N LYS A 59 10.65 -25.36 -11.25
CA LYS A 59 11.06 -24.06 -11.78
C LYS A 59 9.85 -23.14 -12.03
N ASP A 60 8.74 -23.68 -12.53
CA ASP A 60 7.50 -22.93 -12.74
C ASP A 60 6.88 -22.50 -11.40
N LEU A 61 6.82 -23.40 -10.42
CA LEU A 61 6.37 -23.08 -9.06
C LEU A 61 7.25 -22.02 -8.39
N SER A 62 8.57 -22.12 -8.54
CA SER A 62 9.52 -21.11 -8.05
C SER A 62 9.29 -19.75 -8.71
N THR A 63 8.94 -19.75 -10.00
CA THR A 63 8.63 -18.55 -10.76
C THR A 63 7.34 -17.91 -10.28
N LEU A 64 6.26 -18.69 -10.08
CA LEU A 64 5.00 -18.21 -9.51
C LEU A 64 5.18 -17.64 -8.10
N MET A 65 5.90 -18.36 -7.23
CA MET A 65 6.17 -17.89 -5.87
C MET A 65 6.94 -16.56 -5.85
N ARG A 66 7.91 -16.38 -6.76
CA ARG A 66 8.63 -15.11 -6.90
C ARG A 66 7.70 -13.99 -7.38
N GLN A 67 6.82 -14.27 -8.33
CA GLN A 67 5.84 -13.29 -8.83
C GLN A 67 4.85 -12.86 -7.75
N GLU A 68 4.30 -13.80 -6.98
CA GLU A 68 3.41 -13.52 -5.86
C GLU A 68 4.11 -12.67 -4.78
N LEU A 69 5.37 -12.97 -4.49
CA LEU A 69 6.18 -12.16 -3.57
C LEU A 69 6.46 -10.75 -4.11
N GLU A 70 6.75 -10.62 -5.40
CA GLU A 70 6.95 -9.32 -6.03
C GLU A 70 5.67 -8.48 -6.01
N LEU A 71 4.52 -9.10 -6.30
CA LEU A 71 3.22 -8.44 -6.23
C LEU A 71 2.87 -8.03 -4.80
N ALA A 72 2.99 -8.94 -3.83
CA ALA A 72 2.78 -8.66 -2.41
C ALA A 72 3.69 -7.53 -1.92
N LYS A 73 4.95 -7.49 -2.36
CA LYS A 73 5.88 -6.42 -2.03
C LYS A 73 5.43 -5.06 -2.59
N VAL A 74 4.90 -5.03 -3.81
CA VAL A 74 4.34 -3.80 -4.41
C VAL A 74 3.12 -3.34 -3.64
N GLU A 75 2.19 -4.25 -3.32
CA GLU A 75 0.96 -3.93 -2.57
C GLU A 75 1.27 -3.45 -1.16
N ILE A 76 2.13 -4.17 -0.42
CA ILE A 76 2.58 -3.76 0.91
C ILE A 76 3.26 -2.38 0.86
N LYS A 77 4.07 -2.09 -0.17
CA LYS A 77 4.71 -0.77 -0.31
C LYS A 77 3.68 0.33 -0.58
N ALA A 78 2.67 0.06 -1.41
CA ALA A 78 1.59 1.00 -1.68
C ALA A 78 0.76 1.30 -0.42
N GLU A 79 0.38 0.25 0.33
CA GLU A 79 -0.35 0.38 1.58
C GLU A 79 0.50 1.07 2.67
N ALA A 80 1.78 0.71 2.79
CA ALA A 80 2.69 1.36 3.71
C ALA A 80 2.89 2.84 3.39
N LYS A 81 2.95 3.22 2.10
CA LYS A 81 3.03 4.62 1.69
C LYS A 81 1.75 5.36 2.05
N LYS A 82 0.58 4.79 1.77
CA LYS A 82 -0.72 5.38 2.09
C LYS A 82 -0.89 5.56 3.60
N ALA A 83 -0.59 4.53 4.38
CA ALA A 83 -0.60 4.58 5.84
C ALA A 83 0.40 5.61 6.37
N GLY A 84 1.62 5.65 5.81
CA GLY A 84 2.66 6.61 6.19
C GLY A 84 2.28 8.06 5.88
N THR A 85 1.71 8.33 4.71
CA THR A 85 1.18 9.66 4.36
C THR A 85 0.02 10.04 5.28
N GLY A 86 -0.92 9.12 5.54
CA GLY A 86 -2.02 9.34 6.47
C GLY A 86 -1.52 9.68 7.87
N ALA A 87 -0.62 8.87 8.43
CA ALA A 87 -0.01 9.11 9.73
C ALA A 87 0.75 10.44 9.78
N GLY A 88 1.49 10.78 8.72
CA GLY A 88 2.20 12.06 8.61
C GLY A 88 1.25 13.27 8.60
N LEU A 89 0.15 13.20 7.82
CA LEU A 89 -0.87 14.26 7.78
C LEU A 89 -1.59 14.41 9.12
N PHE A 90 -1.97 13.31 9.77
CA PHE A 90 -2.56 13.37 11.11
C PHE A 90 -1.60 13.92 12.15
N GLY A 91 -0.32 13.58 12.07
CA GLY A 91 0.72 14.17 12.92
C GLY A 91 0.85 15.67 12.72
N ALA A 92 0.91 16.13 11.46
CA ALA A 92 0.95 17.55 11.13
C ALA A 92 -0.31 18.30 11.60
N ALA A 93 -1.50 17.71 11.40
CA ALA A 93 -2.75 18.28 11.87
C ALA A 93 -2.80 18.38 13.40
N GLY A 94 -2.33 17.35 14.11
CA GLY A 94 -2.20 17.36 15.57
C GLY A 94 -1.27 18.47 16.06
N PHE A 95 -0.10 18.63 15.44
CA PHE A 95 0.84 19.70 15.77
C PHE A 95 0.25 21.10 15.48
N ALA A 96 -0.34 21.29 14.31
CA ALA A 96 -1.00 22.55 13.95
C ALA A 96 -2.14 22.88 14.94
N GLY A 97 -2.97 21.90 15.29
CA GLY A 97 -4.02 22.05 16.30
C GLY A 97 -3.47 22.43 17.67
N TYR A 98 -2.36 21.81 18.09
CA TYR A 98 -1.68 22.18 19.34
C TYR A 98 -1.17 23.63 19.31
N MET A 99 -0.55 24.07 18.21
CA MET A 99 -0.10 25.46 18.04
C MET A 99 -1.27 26.45 18.10
N VAL A 100 -2.38 26.15 17.42
CA VAL A 100 -3.60 26.97 17.47
C VAL A 100 -4.10 27.09 18.91
N ALA A 101 -4.19 25.98 19.63
CA ALA A 101 -4.66 25.97 21.01
C ALA A 101 -3.73 26.77 21.95
N LEU A 102 -2.42 26.71 21.75
CA LEU A 102 -1.44 27.52 22.47
C LEU A 102 -1.65 29.01 22.23
N PHE A 103 -1.75 29.44 20.96
CA PHE A 103 -1.97 30.85 20.64
C PHE A 103 -3.33 31.35 21.13
N LEU A 104 -4.39 30.54 21.05
CA LEU A 104 -5.69 30.87 21.64
C LEU A 104 -5.62 31.00 23.16
N SER A 105 -4.82 30.18 23.82
CA SER A 105 -4.63 30.27 25.29
C SER A 105 -3.93 31.55 25.69
N LEU A 106 -2.89 31.95 24.94
CA LEU A 106 -2.24 33.23 25.15
C LEU A 106 -3.19 34.38 24.87
N ALA A 107 -3.89 34.36 23.73
CA ALA A 107 -4.87 35.39 23.38
C ALA A 107 -5.96 35.54 24.45
N LEU A 108 -6.49 34.42 24.95
CA LEU A 108 -7.48 34.40 26.03
C LEU A 108 -6.89 34.97 27.34
N MET A 109 -5.66 34.59 27.70
CA MET A 109 -4.99 35.12 28.88
C MET A 109 -4.81 36.64 28.78
N TRP A 110 -4.35 37.15 27.63
CA TRP A 110 -4.20 38.58 27.38
C TRP A 110 -5.54 39.32 27.38
N ALA A 111 -6.58 38.73 26.78
CA ALA A 111 -7.93 39.28 26.80
C ALA A 111 -8.48 39.39 28.23
N LEU A 112 -8.31 38.35 29.05
CA LEU A 112 -8.70 38.37 30.46
C LEU A 112 -7.85 39.36 31.27
N ALA A 113 -6.54 39.43 31.00
CA ALA A 113 -5.63 40.36 31.68
C ALA A 113 -5.98 41.83 31.45
N SER A 114 -6.77 42.15 30.41
CA SER A 114 -7.30 43.51 30.20
C SER A 114 -8.38 43.91 31.22
N ALA A 115 -9.03 42.93 31.87
CA ALA A 115 -10.12 43.13 32.81
C ALA A 115 -9.76 42.73 34.26
N ILE A 116 -8.82 41.81 34.45
CA ILE A 116 -8.41 41.28 35.77
C ILE A 116 -6.88 41.16 35.90
N PRO A 117 -6.31 41.06 37.11
CA PRO A 117 -4.88 40.88 37.27
C PRO A 117 -4.36 39.63 36.55
N THR A 118 -3.19 39.74 35.92
CA THR A 118 -2.60 38.70 35.05
C THR A 118 -2.47 37.33 35.72
N GLY A 119 -2.21 37.30 37.04
CA GLY A 119 -2.15 36.04 37.80
C GLY A 119 -3.48 35.28 37.81
N TRP A 120 -4.61 35.99 37.97
CA TRP A 120 -5.94 35.39 37.94
C TRP A 120 -6.35 34.98 36.52
N ALA A 121 -5.98 35.77 35.50
CA ALA A 121 -6.17 35.38 34.10
C ALA A 121 -5.45 34.06 33.78
N GLY A 122 -4.18 33.94 34.18
CA GLY A 122 -3.41 32.71 34.02
C GLY A 122 -4.03 31.51 34.76
N LEU A 123 -4.52 31.72 35.99
CA LEU A 123 -5.19 30.66 36.76
C LEU A 123 -6.46 30.15 36.09
N ILE A 124 -7.29 31.05 35.52
CA ILE A 124 -8.51 30.66 34.79
C ILE A 124 -8.15 29.80 33.56
N VAL A 125 -7.15 30.21 32.78
CA VAL A 125 -6.70 29.45 31.61
C VAL A 125 -6.11 28.09 32.03
N ALA A 126 -5.38 28.04 33.14
CA ALA A 126 -4.87 26.78 33.69
C ALA A 126 -5.99 25.83 34.13
N VAL A 127 -7.03 26.33 34.80
CA VAL A 127 -8.21 25.52 35.18
C VAL A 127 -8.93 25.00 33.94
N LEU A 128 -9.09 25.82 32.90
CA LEU A 128 -9.68 25.41 31.63
C LEU A 128 -8.92 24.22 31.02
N TRP A 129 -7.59 24.30 30.93
CA TRP A 129 -6.78 23.19 30.44
C TRP A 129 -6.79 21.97 31.36
N GLY A 130 -6.88 22.18 32.68
CA GLY A 130 -7.08 21.11 33.65
C GLY A 130 -8.35 20.31 33.38
N ILE A 131 -9.46 20.99 33.06
CA ILE A 131 -10.73 20.33 32.69
C ILE A 131 -10.58 19.56 31.37
N VAL A 132 -10.00 20.19 30.34
CA VAL A 132 -9.75 19.54 29.04
C VAL A 132 -8.89 18.27 29.24
N GLY A 133 -7.82 18.38 30.01
CA GLY A 133 -6.93 17.25 30.34
C GLY A 133 -7.63 16.15 31.12
N ALA A 134 -8.46 16.49 32.11
CA ALA A 134 -9.23 15.51 32.87
C ALA A 134 -10.22 14.73 31.97
N VAL A 135 -10.93 15.43 31.08
CA VAL A 135 -11.86 14.80 30.12
C VAL A 135 -11.08 13.90 29.16
N ALA A 136 -9.99 14.38 28.57
CA ALA A 136 -9.15 13.60 27.66
C ALA A 136 -8.61 12.34 28.34
N PHE A 137 -8.14 12.44 29.59
CA PHE A 137 -7.68 11.31 30.37
C PHE A 137 -8.78 10.25 30.59
N VAL A 138 -9.99 10.68 30.99
CA VAL A 138 -11.11 9.75 31.20
C VAL A 138 -11.50 9.04 29.91
N LEU A 139 -11.61 9.77 28.79
CA LEU A 139 -11.96 9.20 27.50
C LEU A 139 -10.86 8.26 26.98
N GLY A 140 -9.59 8.69 27.06
CA GLY A 140 -8.45 7.88 26.67
C GLY A 140 -8.36 6.59 27.48
N ARG A 141 -8.54 6.67 28.80
CA ARG A 141 -8.58 5.51 29.68
C ARG A 141 -9.68 4.53 29.30
N LYS A 142 -10.90 5.00 29.02
CA LYS A 142 -12.01 4.14 28.57
C LYS A 142 -11.69 3.43 27.26
N LYS A 143 -11.09 4.13 26.30
CA LYS A 143 -10.69 3.53 25.02
C LYS A 143 -9.58 2.50 25.19
N PHE A 144 -8.59 2.79 26.03
CA PHE A 144 -7.51 1.84 26.30
C PHE A 144 -8.01 0.56 27.00
N GLN A 145 -8.95 0.69 27.94
CA GLN A 145 -9.58 -0.45 28.62
C GLN A 145 -10.42 -1.34 27.69
N GLN A 146 -10.85 -0.83 26.53
CA GLN A 146 -11.62 -1.58 25.52
C GLN A 146 -10.73 -2.33 24.53
N VAL A 147 -9.42 -2.09 24.53
CA VAL A 147 -8.49 -2.82 23.65
C VAL A 147 -8.17 -4.15 24.33
N ASN A 148 -8.72 -5.25 23.80
CA ASN A 148 -8.28 -6.61 24.14
C ASN A 148 -7.00 -6.92 23.35
N PRO A 149 -5.82 -7.02 24.01
CA PRO A 149 -4.57 -7.32 23.32
C PRO A 149 -4.44 -8.79 22.90
N LYS A 150 -5.35 -9.66 23.34
CA LYS A 150 -5.40 -11.06 22.87
C LYS A 150 -6.19 -11.12 21.56
N PRO A 151 -5.58 -11.57 20.45
CA PRO A 151 -6.34 -11.98 19.28
C PRO A 151 -7.10 -13.26 19.67
N GLU A 152 -8.35 -13.10 20.11
CA GLU A 152 -9.20 -14.20 20.62
C GLU A 152 -9.25 -15.39 19.64
N ARG A 153 -9.15 -15.12 18.33
CA ARG A 153 -9.16 -16.16 17.28
C ARG A 153 -7.84 -16.92 17.11
N THR A 154 -6.70 -16.33 17.46
CA THR A 154 -5.38 -16.95 17.24
C THR A 154 -4.97 -17.84 18.41
N VAL A 155 -5.31 -17.47 19.64
CA VAL A 155 -4.98 -18.28 20.83
C VAL A 155 -5.81 -19.57 20.91
N ASP A 156 -7.07 -19.56 20.47
CA ASP A 156 -7.92 -20.75 20.45
C ASP A 156 -7.48 -21.79 19.41
N THR A 157 -6.88 -21.34 18.31
CA THR A 157 -6.36 -22.25 17.27
C THR A 157 -5.01 -22.85 17.66
N LEU A 158 -4.15 -22.08 18.36
CA LEU A 158 -2.84 -22.56 18.82
C LEU A 158 -2.91 -23.43 20.08
N SER A 159 -3.92 -23.25 20.93
CA SER A 159 -4.16 -24.09 22.12
C SER A 159 -4.80 -25.44 21.80
N GLN A 160 -5.29 -25.64 20.57
CA GLN A 160 -5.83 -26.93 20.08
C GLN A 160 -4.76 -27.87 19.48
N VAL A 161 -3.50 -27.44 19.37
CA VAL A 161 -2.39 -28.31 18.91
C VAL A 161 -1.40 -28.69 20.04
N PRO A 162 -1.81 -29.23 21.21
CA PRO A 162 -0.90 -29.90 22.11
C PRO A 162 -0.86 -31.40 21.75
N GLY A 163 0.00 -31.81 20.82
CA GLY A 163 0.18 -33.24 20.57
C GLY A 163 1.11 -33.68 19.44
N ALA A 164 1.36 -32.86 18.43
CA ALA A 164 2.08 -33.32 17.23
C ALA A 164 3.63 -33.20 17.29
N LEU A 165 4.19 -32.66 18.37
CA LEU A 165 5.65 -32.51 18.55
C LEU A 165 6.16 -33.28 19.77
N LYS A 166 5.85 -34.58 19.86
CA LYS A 166 6.66 -35.52 20.62
C LYS A 166 7.57 -36.25 19.65
N PRO A 167 8.89 -35.94 19.60
CA PRO A 167 9.83 -36.78 18.90
C PRO A 167 9.90 -38.14 19.62
N ASN A 168 9.72 -39.22 18.88
CA ASN A 168 10.12 -40.57 19.30
C ASN A 168 11.55 -40.81 18.82
#